data_AF-A0A6P6YIN5-F1
#
_entry.id   AF-A0A6P6YIN5-F1
#
_cell.length_a   1.000
_cell.length_b   1.000
_cell.length_c   1.000
_cell.angle_alpha   90.00
_cell.angle_beta   90.00
_cell.angle_gamma   90.00
#
_symmetry.space_group_name_H-M   'P 1'
#
loop_
_entity.id
_entity.type
_entity.pdbx_description
1 polymer ?
#
loop_
_entity_poly.entity_id
_entity_poly.type
_entity_poly.pdbx_seq_one_letter_code
_entity_poly.pdbx_strand_id
1 'polypeptide(L)'
;MYSYFVSHFCAKKQDEDYALLLSKINSKYYNYFLLVPTLLYDTRYKKSEIPFRASYFLKKSLAALVCFASLICMQSKVIGPTMEQSYRENFLQTFIKLMIPIFGMAFLVFFFIFENLLNALAELCCFADRRFYEDWWNSASYSSFGKKWNTPVYIWLRELCETRRSET
;
A
#
# COMPACT_ATOMS: atom_id res chain seq x y z
N MET A 1 13.12 -5.04 -1.36
CA MET A 1 14.48 -5.53 -1.69
C MET A 1 15.44 -4.40 -2.08
N TYR A 2 15.10 -3.55 -3.07
CA TYR A 2 15.97 -2.42 -3.43
C TYR A 2 16.29 -1.48 -2.26
N SER A 3 15.28 -1.03 -1.50
CA SER A 3 15.49 -0.13 -0.36
C SER A 3 16.44 -0.73 0.69
N TYR A 4 16.40 -2.04 0.90
CA TYR A 4 17.33 -2.74 1.78
C TYR A 4 18.78 -2.65 1.27
N PHE A 5 19.01 -2.87 -0.02
CA PHE A 5 20.35 -2.79 -0.60
C PHE A 5 20.92 -1.39 -0.46
N VAL A 6 20.16 -0.36 -0.82
CA VAL A 6 20.61 1.04 -0.69
C VAL A 6 20.96 1.40 0.74
N SER A 7 20.09 1.07 1.70
CA SER A 7 20.37 1.32 3.13
C SER A 7 21.60 0.55 3.61
N HIS A 8 21.81 -0.67 3.13
CA HIS A 8 22.97 -1.49 3.48
C HIS A 8 24.28 -0.94 2.87
N PHE A 9 24.25 -0.46 1.62
CA PHE A 9 25.41 0.17 0.98
C PHE A 9 25.76 1.51 1.64
N CYS A 10 24.77 2.34 1.97
CA CYS A 10 24.99 3.58 2.71
C CYS A 10 25.59 3.30 4.10
N ALA A 11 25.06 2.32 4.84
CA ALA A 11 25.59 1.95 6.16
C ALA A 11 27.05 1.46 6.10
N LYS A 12 27.42 0.70 5.06
CA LYS A 12 28.80 0.22 4.86
C LYS A 12 29.79 1.36 4.58
N LYS A 13 29.34 2.48 4.00
CA LYS A 13 30.19 3.65 3.70
C LYS A 13 30.58 4.43 4.97
N GLN A 14 29.88 4.22 6.08
CA GLN A 14 29.99 5.06 7.29
C GLN A 14 30.84 4.45 8.40
N ASP A 15 31.03 3.11 8.47
CA ASP A 15 32.07 2.41 9.26
C ASP A 15 32.01 0.88 9.05
N GLU A 16 33.15 0.19 8.95
CA GLU A 16 33.23 -1.28 8.68
C GLU A 16 32.80 -2.16 9.87
N ASP A 17 33.13 -1.80 11.11
CA ASP A 17 32.77 -2.58 12.31
C ASP A 17 31.27 -2.51 12.64
N TYR A 18 30.63 -1.37 12.35
CA TYR A 18 29.19 -1.18 12.49
C TYR A 18 28.41 -1.95 11.42
N ALA A 19 28.96 -2.11 10.22
CA ALA A 19 28.34 -2.88 9.14
C ALA A 19 28.24 -4.38 9.48
N LEU A 20 29.24 -4.93 10.19
CA LEU A 20 29.24 -6.33 10.59
C LEU A 20 28.19 -6.62 11.68
N LEU A 21 28.05 -5.73 12.67
CA LEU A 21 27.03 -5.82 13.72
C LEU A 21 25.62 -5.69 13.14
N LEU A 22 25.43 -4.76 12.21
CA LEU A 22 24.18 -4.59 11.47
C LEU A 22 23.85 -5.84 10.65
N SER A 23 24.81 -6.49 9.99
CA SER A 23 24.57 -7.68 9.15
C SER A 23 23.94 -8.87 9.89
N LYS A 24 24.39 -9.15 11.13
CA LYS A 24 23.88 -10.25 11.97
C LYS A 24 22.50 -9.95 12.54
N ILE A 25 22.28 -8.70 12.94
CA ILE A 25 20.97 -8.21 13.38
C ILE A 25 20.00 -8.20 12.17
N ASN A 26 20.52 -8.00 10.96
CA ASN A 26 19.75 -7.73 9.76
C ASN A 26 18.74 -8.81 9.36
N SER A 27 19.08 -10.10 9.44
CA SER A 27 18.21 -11.17 8.91
C SER A 27 16.81 -11.16 9.54
N LYS A 28 16.71 -10.92 10.86
CA LYS A 28 15.42 -10.81 11.56
C LYS A 28 14.64 -9.55 11.14
N TYR A 29 15.30 -8.42 11.00
CA TYR A 29 14.67 -7.15 10.60
C TYR A 29 14.31 -7.14 9.12
N TYR A 30 15.07 -7.83 8.28
CA TYR A 30 14.77 -8.05 6.88
C TYR A 30 13.52 -8.92 6.71
N ASN A 31 13.44 -10.05 7.44
CA ASN A 31 12.24 -10.88 7.43
C ASN A 31 11.02 -10.11 7.98
N TYR A 32 11.21 -9.27 9.01
CA TYR A 32 10.16 -8.39 9.49
C TYR A 32 9.73 -7.36 8.44
N PHE A 33 10.68 -6.70 7.78
CA PHE A 33 10.43 -5.74 6.70
C PHE A 33 9.65 -6.35 5.54
N LEU A 34 9.93 -7.61 5.16
CA LEU A 34 9.19 -8.30 4.11
C LEU A 34 7.71 -8.54 4.45
N LEU A 35 7.36 -8.59 5.74
CA LEU A 35 5.99 -8.83 6.21
C LEU A 35 5.23 -7.53 6.49
N VAL A 36 5.93 -6.46 6.84
CA VAL A 36 5.33 -5.16 7.17
C VAL A 36 4.83 -4.48 5.89
N PRO A 37 3.66 -3.82 5.92
CA PRO A 37 3.12 -3.06 4.79
C PRO A 37 3.87 -1.73 4.56
N THR A 38 5.20 -1.76 4.42
CA THR A 38 6.03 -0.59 4.10
C THR A 38 7.03 -0.92 3.00
N LEU A 39 7.40 0.10 2.21
CA LEU A 39 8.34 -0.04 1.10
C LEU A 39 9.75 0.41 1.46
N LEU A 40 9.89 1.18 2.55
CA LEU A 40 11.16 1.73 3.00
C LEU A 40 11.73 0.89 4.13
N TYR A 41 12.93 0.36 3.93
CA TYR A 41 13.68 -0.37 4.93
C TYR A 41 14.28 0.61 5.95
N ASP A 42 13.89 0.47 7.22
CA ASP A 42 14.49 1.17 8.36
C ASP A 42 14.80 0.14 9.46
N THR A 43 15.93 0.29 10.13
CA THR A 43 16.32 -0.56 11.27
C THR A 43 15.54 -0.19 12.53
N ARG A 44 14.91 0.99 12.58
CA ARG A 44 14.22 1.55 13.76
C ARG A 44 12.71 1.63 13.58
N TYR A 45 12.07 0.57 13.11
CA TYR A 45 10.61 0.53 13.08
C TYR A 45 10.02 0.68 14.47
N LYS A 46 9.15 1.67 14.63
CA LYS A 46 8.33 1.80 15.83
C LYS A 46 7.32 0.67 15.85
N LYS A 47 7.45 -0.22 16.83
CA LYS A 47 6.43 -1.21 17.15
C LYS A 47 5.31 -0.53 17.92
N SER A 48 4.08 -0.99 17.71
CA SER A 48 2.95 -0.54 18.53
C SER A 48 3.23 -0.85 20.00
N GLU A 49 3.07 0.15 20.87
CA GLU A 49 3.15 -0.03 22.33
C GLU A 49 1.95 -0.84 22.86
N ILE A 50 0.85 -0.84 22.11
CA ILE A 50 -0.37 -1.57 22.41
C ILE A 50 -0.24 -2.99 21.86
N PRO A 51 -0.57 -4.04 22.64
CA PRO A 51 -0.55 -5.42 22.17
C PRO A 51 -1.58 -5.66 21.05
N PHE A 52 -1.44 -6.81 20.37
CA PHE A 52 -2.33 -7.24 19.30
C PHE A 52 -3.82 -7.17 19.69
N ARG A 53 -4.59 -6.33 19.00
CA ARG A 53 -6.03 -6.19 19.22
C ARG A 53 -6.80 -7.09 18.27
N ALA A 54 -7.06 -8.32 18.73
CA ALA A 54 -7.77 -9.34 17.97
C ALA A 54 -9.14 -8.86 17.43
N SER A 55 -9.87 -8.05 18.20
CA SER A 55 -11.17 -7.50 17.78
C SER A 55 -11.05 -6.53 16.60
N TYR A 56 -10.03 -5.67 16.60
CA TYR A 56 -9.75 -4.77 15.49
C TYR A 56 -9.33 -5.53 14.24
N PHE A 57 -8.43 -6.51 14.40
CA PHE A 57 -8.01 -7.39 13.31
C PHE A 57 -9.19 -8.13 12.71
N LEU A 58 -10.04 -8.77 13.52
CA LEU A 58 -11.23 -9.48 13.04
C LEU A 58 -12.20 -8.55 12.32
N LYS A 59 -12.44 -7.33 12.84
CA LYS A 59 -13.28 -6.33 12.18
C LYS A 59 -12.75 -5.97 10.79
N LYS A 60 -11.44 -5.72 10.67
CA LYS A 60 -10.79 -5.37 9.40
C LYS A 60 -10.76 -6.54 8.42
N SER A 61 -10.48 -7.74 8.90
CA SER A 61 -10.50 -8.97 8.09
C SER A 61 -11.91 -9.29 7.57
N LEU A 62 -12.94 -9.18 8.42
CA LEU A 62 -14.33 -9.35 7.99
C LEU A 62 -14.74 -8.28 6.98
N ALA A 63 -14.38 -7.01 7.22
CA ALA A 63 -14.63 -5.93 6.27
C ALA A 63 -13.91 -6.17 4.93
N ALA A 64 -12.68 -6.69 4.95
CA ALA A 64 -11.94 -7.07 3.75
C ALA A 64 -12.68 -8.16 2.94
N LEU A 65 -13.18 -9.20 3.61
CA LEU A 65 -13.96 -10.27 2.98
C LEU A 65 -15.25 -9.73 2.36
N VAL A 66 -15.97 -8.85 3.06
CA VAL A 66 -17.17 -8.20 2.53
C VAL A 66 -16.84 -7.35 1.32
N CYS A 67 -15.82 -6.48 1.39
CA CYS A 67 -15.39 -5.67 0.24
C CYS A 67 -14.98 -6.55 -0.95
N PHE A 68 -14.26 -7.64 -0.71
CA PHE A 68 -13.86 -8.57 -1.77
C PHE A 68 -15.06 -9.27 -2.42
N ALA A 69 -16.02 -9.73 -1.62
CA ALA A 69 -17.27 -10.28 -2.13
C ALA A 69 -18.07 -9.26 -2.93
N SER A 70 -18.13 -7.99 -2.47
CA SER A 70 -18.76 -6.89 -3.20
C SER A 70 -18.08 -6.60 -4.53
N LEU A 71 -16.74 -6.66 -4.61
CA LEU A 71 -15.98 -6.51 -5.85
C LEU A 71 -16.33 -7.63 -6.85
N ILE A 72 -16.37 -8.89 -6.40
CA ILE A 72 -16.80 -10.02 -7.25
C ILE A 72 -18.23 -9.82 -7.71
N CYS A 73 -19.13 -9.38 -6.83
CA CYS A 73 -20.52 -9.12 -7.17
C CYS A 73 -20.66 -8.02 -8.22
N MET A 74 -20.00 -6.86 -8.04
CA MET A 74 -19.99 -5.78 -9.05
C MET A 74 -19.44 -6.27 -10.39
N GLN A 75 -18.34 -7.02 -10.37
CA GLN A 75 -17.75 -7.55 -11.59
C GLN A 75 -18.71 -8.51 -12.31
N SER A 76 -19.26 -9.49 -11.61
CA SER A 76 -20.08 -10.55 -12.22
C SER A 76 -21.51 -10.11 -12.54
N LYS A 77 -22.07 -9.15 -11.81
CA LYS A 77 -23.48 -8.73 -11.96
C LYS A 77 -23.67 -7.43 -12.74
N VAL A 78 -22.66 -6.56 -12.78
CA VAL A 78 -22.78 -5.24 -13.41
C VAL A 78 -21.81 -5.10 -14.58
N ILE A 79 -20.50 -5.21 -14.33
CA ILE A 79 -19.47 -4.91 -15.34
C ILE A 79 -19.45 -5.99 -16.43
N GLY A 80 -19.41 -7.26 -16.05
CA GLY A 80 -19.41 -8.42 -16.95
C GLY A 80 -20.56 -8.37 -17.97
N PRO A 81 -21.84 -8.36 -17.56
CA PRO A 81 -22.95 -8.33 -18.52
C PRO A 81 -23.01 -7.06 -19.35
N THR A 82 -22.60 -5.90 -18.80
CA THR A 82 -22.53 -4.65 -19.58
C THR A 82 -21.45 -4.74 -20.67
N MET A 83 -20.34 -5.43 -20.40
CA MET A 83 -19.31 -5.70 -21.39
C MET A 83 -19.73 -6.73 -22.42
N GLU A 84 -20.47 -7.77 -22.04
CA GLU A 84 -21.05 -8.70 -23.01
C GLU A 84 -22.07 -8.03 -23.91
N GLN A 85 -22.82 -7.02 -23.45
CA GLN A 85 -23.76 -6.29 -24.30
C GLN A 85 -23.08 -5.27 -25.22
N SER A 86 -21.81 -4.95 -24.98
CA SER A 86 -21.09 -3.90 -25.71
C SER A 86 -20.96 -4.15 -27.22
N TYR A 87 -20.95 -5.41 -27.68
CA TYR A 87 -20.90 -5.70 -29.12
C TYR A 87 -22.18 -5.33 -29.87
N ARG A 88 -23.30 -5.17 -29.15
CA ARG A 88 -24.61 -4.81 -29.71
C ARG A 88 -24.91 -3.31 -29.62
N GLU A 89 -24.14 -2.58 -28.82
CA GLU A 89 -24.39 -1.18 -28.50
C GLU A 89 -23.32 -0.26 -29.08
N ASN A 90 -23.65 1.02 -29.20
CA ASN A 90 -22.67 2.04 -29.55
C ASN A 90 -21.67 2.19 -28.40
N PHE A 91 -20.37 2.30 -28.75
CA PHE A 91 -19.28 2.47 -27.79
C PHE A 91 -19.56 3.53 -26.72
N LEU A 92 -20.10 4.68 -27.12
CA LEU A 92 -20.39 5.79 -26.21
C LEU A 92 -21.45 5.45 -25.16
N GLN A 93 -22.47 4.65 -25.52
CA GLN A 93 -23.49 4.21 -24.57
C GLN A 93 -22.93 3.23 -23.56
N THR A 94 -22.15 2.25 -24.02
CA THR A 94 -21.45 1.30 -23.13
C THR A 94 -20.48 2.04 -22.19
N PHE A 95 -19.72 3.01 -22.71
CA PHE A 95 -18.80 3.81 -21.92
C PHE A 95 -19.51 4.53 -20.77
N ILE A 96 -20.62 5.24 -21.06
CA ILE A 96 -21.40 5.95 -20.04
C ILE A 96 -21.97 4.97 -19.00
N LYS A 97 -22.51 3.82 -19.44
CA LYS A 97 -23.03 2.78 -18.53
C LYS A 97 -21.96 2.24 -17.59
N LEU A 98 -20.71 2.16 -18.05
CA LEU A 98 -19.58 1.65 -17.27
C LEU A 98 -18.89 2.67 -16.39
N MET A 99 -19.04 3.98 -16.64
CA MET A 99 -18.38 5.01 -15.83
C MET A 99 -18.66 4.84 -14.34
N ILE A 100 -19.93 4.82 -13.92
CA ILE A 100 -20.29 4.71 -12.50
C ILE A 100 -19.81 3.37 -11.89
N PRO A 101 -20.05 2.20 -12.51
CA PRO A 101 -19.52 0.93 -12.01
C PRO A 101 -18.00 0.91 -11.87
N ILE A 102 -17.25 1.43 -12.86
CA ILE A 102 -15.79 1.42 -12.81
C ILE A 102 -15.27 2.36 -11.71
N PHE A 103 -15.82 3.57 -11.59
CA PHE A 103 -15.45 4.46 -10.49
C PHE A 103 -15.77 3.84 -9.13
N GLY A 104 -16.98 3.30 -8.95
CA GLY A 104 -17.36 2.63 -7.70
C GLY A 104 -16.45 1.45 -7.36
N MET A 105 -16.06 0.66 -8.37
CA MET A 105 -15.10 -0.43 -8.20
C MET A 105 -13.72 0.10 -7.79
N ALA A 106 -13.23 1.19 -8.39
CA ALA A 106 -11.96 1.80 -8.02
C ALA A 106 -11.94 2.26 -6.55
N PHE A 107 -13.02 2.88 -6.07
CA PHE A 107 -13.17 3.24 -4.65
C PHE A 107 -13.22 2.00 -3.74
N LEU A 108 -13.94 0.95 -4.13
CA LEU A 108 -13.99 -0.29 -3.35
C LEU A 108 -12.64 -0.99 -3.28
N VAL A 109 -11.87 -1.01 -4.38
CA VAL A 109 -10.50 -1.53 -4.39
C VAL A 109 -9.61 -0.71 -3.47
N PHE A 110 -9.72 0.62 -3.50
CA PHE A 110 -8.99 1.49 -2.59
C PHE A 110 -9.30 1.15 -1.11
N PHE A 111 -10.57 1.07 -0.74
CA PHE A 111 -10.99 0.69 0.62
C PHE A 111 -10.53 -0.72 1.00
N PHE A 112 -10.63 -1.69 0.08
CA PHE A 112 -10.19 -3.04 0.32
C PHE A 112 -8.70 -3.10 0.66
N ILE A 113 -7.85 -2.44 -0.14
CA ILE A 113 -6.40 -2.47 0.02
C ILE A 113 -5.98 -1.60 1.22
N PHE A 114 -6.23 -0.30 1.15
CA PHE A 114 -5.64 0.66 2.09
C PHE A 114 -6.32 0.65 3.45
N GLU A 115 -7.65 0.57 3.48
CA GLU A 115 -8.39 0.70 4.73
C GLU A 115 -8.54 -0.63 5.48
N ASN A 116 -8.65 -1.76 4.75
CA ASN A 116 -8.86 -3.07 5.35
C ASN A 116 -7.60 -3.93 5.36
N LEU A 117 -7.02 -4.24 4.19
CA LEU A 117 -5.91 -5.19 4.07
C LEU A 117 -4.63 -4.69 4.74
N LEU A 118 -4.13 -3.50 4.39
CA LEU A 118 -2.89 -2.95 4.95
C LEU A 118 -3.02 -2.71 6.46
N ASN A 119 -4.18 -2.27 6.93
CA ASN A 119 -4.45 -2.11 8.36
C ASN A 119 -4.51 -3.45 9.13
N ALA A 120 -5.07 -4.50 8.52
CA ALA A 120 -5.08 -5.83 9.11
C ALA A 120 -3.65 -6.43 9.18
N LEU A 121 -2.87 -6.26 8.11
CA LEU A 121 -1.45 -6.65 8.08
C LEU A 121 -0.63 -5.86 9.10
N ALA A 122 -0.87 -4.55 9.22
CA ALA A 122 -0.20 -3.70 10.21
C ALA A 122 -0.50 -4.15 11.64
N GLU A 123 -1.75 -4.53 11.94
CA GLU A 123 -2.10 -5.08 13.26
C GLU A 123 -1.43 -6.44 13.49
N LEU A 124 -1.41 -7.34 12.49
CA LEU A 124 -0.75 -8.64 12.57
C LEU A 124 0.76 -8.53 12.83
N CYS A 125 1.42 -7.54 12.21
CA CYS A 125 2.85 -7.29 12.38
C CYS A 125 3.17 -6.33 13.55
N CYS A 126 2.18 -5.91 14.34
CA CYS A 126 2.31 -4.89 15.38
C CYS A 126 2.99 -3.60 14.89
N PHE A 127 2.74 -3.21 13.64
CA PHE A 127 3.30 -2.02 13.02
C PHE A 127 2.57 -0.76 13.49
N ALA A 128 3.33 0.23 13.99
CA ALA A 128 2.76 1.44 14.56
C ALA A 128 2.32 2.46 13.52
N ASP A 129 3.06 2.62 12.40
CA ASP A 129 2.73 3.64 11.41
C ASP A 129 1.66 3.13 10.44
N ARG A 130 0.45 3.64 10.57
CA ARG A 130 -0.71 3.22 9.75
C ARG A 130 -1.14 4.27 8.73
N ARG A 131 -0.27 5.25 8.47
CA ARG A 131 -0.52 6.33 7.51
C ARG A 131 -0.23 5.85 6.09
N PHE A 132 -1.08 4.94 5.60
CA PHE A 132 -0.98 4.44 4.23
C PHE A 132 -1.54 5.42 3.19
N TYR A 133 -2.47 6.27 3.61
CA TYR A 133 -3.08 7.32 2.81
C TYR A 133 -3.48 8.50 3.70
N GLU A 134 -3.77 9.65 3.08
CA GLU A 134 -4.26 10.87 3.72
C GLU A 134 -5.57 11.33 3.04
N ASP A 135 -6.06 12.54 3.32
CA ASP A 135 -7.26 13.15 2.74
C ASP A 135 -7.06 13.53 1.26
N TRP A 136 -6.77 12.53 0.43
CA TRP A 136 -6.44 12.68 -0.99
C TRP A 136 -7.61 13.25 -1.79
N TRP A 137 -8.84 13.01 -1.36
CA TRP A 137 -10.05 13.53 -2.01
C TRP A 137 -10.20 15.06 -1.90
N ASN A 138 -9.52 15.69 -0.94
CA ASN A 138 -9.48 17.15 -0.78
C ASN A 138 -8.28 17.80 -1.50
N SER A 139 -7.56 17.05 -2.34
CA SER A 139 -6.37 17.57 -3.01
C SER A 139 -6.71 18.54 -4.13
N ALA A 140 -6.24 19.78 -4.03
CA ALA A 140 -6.43 20.82 -5.06
C ALA A 140 -5.49 20.67 -6.28
N SER A 141 -4.46 19.83 -6.19
CA SER A 141 -3.51 19.61 -7.29
C SER A 141 -3.22 18.13 -7.48
N TYR A 142 -2.87 17.74 -8.72
CA TYR A 142 -2.50 16.36 -9.04
C TYR A 142 -1.25 15.90 -8.28
N SER A 143 -0.29 16.81 -8.06
CA SER A 143 0.90 16.53 -7.24
C SER A 143 0.52 16.21 -5.79
N SER A 144 -0.40 16.97 -5.20
CA SER A 144 -0.90 16.71 -3.85
C SER A 144 -1.71 15.41 -3.76
N PHE A 145 -2.52 15.12 -4.79
CA PHE A 145 -3.28 13.87 -4.87
C PHE A 145 -2.35 12.64 -4.84
N GLY A 146 -1.32 12.62 -5.68
CA GLY A 146 -0.37 11.50 -5.74
C GLY A 146 0.36 11.24 -4.42
N LYS A 147 0.66 12.30 -3.66
CA LYS A 147 1.29 12.21 -2.33
C LYS A 147 0.39 11.56 -1.29
N LYS A 148 -0.88 11.94 -1.30
CA LYS A 148 -1.87 11.55 -0.28
C LYS A 148 -2.56 10.22 -0.58
N TRP A 149 -2.68 9.84 -1.85
CA TRP A 149 -3.39 8.62 -2.26
C TRP A 149 -2.64 7.35 -1.82
N ASN A 150 -1.33 7.30 -2.04
CA ASN A 150 -0.48 6.17 -1.68
C ASN A 150 0.83 6.68 -1.09
N THR A 151 0.74 7.10 0.17
CA THR A 151 1.84 7.71 0.92
C THR A 151 3.10 6.82 0.95
N PRO A 152 3.02 5.49 1.18
CA PRO A 152 4.19 4.62 1.17
C PRO A 152 4.95 4.63 -0.16
N VAL A 153 4.25 4.59 -1.30
CA VAL A 153 4.89 4.63 -2.62
C VAL A 153 5.50 5.99 -2.88
N TYR A 154 4.80 7.08 -2.53
CA TYR A 154 5.34 8.42 -2.71
C TYR A 154 6.63 8.63 -1.92
N ILE A 155 6.66 8.23 -0.64
CA ILE A 155 7.85 8.33 0.21
C ILE A 155 9.00 7.52 -0.38
N TRP A 156 8.71 6.28 -0.81
CA TRP A 156 9.73 5.42 -1.43
C TRP A 156 10.31 6.06 -2.70
N LEU A 157 9.47 6.55 -3.62
CA LEU A 157 9.92 7.22 -4.84
C LEU A 157 10.74 8.48 -4.56
N ARG A 158 10.36 9.27 -3.55
CA ARG A 158 11.11 10.46 -3.15
C ARG A 158 12.51 10.08 -2.70
N GLU A 159 12.63 9.09 -1.82
CA GLU A 159 13.93 8.65 -1.30
C GLU A 159 14.84 8.10 -2.40
N LEU A 160 14.26 7.34 -3.34
CA LEU A 160 14.98 6.85 -4.51
C LEU A 160 15.60 7.96 -5.35
N CYS A 161 14.84 9.02 -5.60
CA CYS A 161 15.30 10.17 -6.37
C CYS A 161 16.41 10.92 -5.64
N GLU A 162 16.31 11.05 -4.32
CA GLU A 162 17.33 11.70 -3.48
C GLU A 162 18.63 10.90 -3.46
N THR A 163 18.57 9.57 -3.28
CA THR A 163 19.76 8.70 -3.37
C THR A 163 20.44 8.83 -4.72
N ARG A 164 19.69 8.74 -5.82
CA ARG A 164 20.27 8.87 -7.17
C ARG A 164 20.96 10.21 -7.40
N ARG A 165 20.41 11.31 -6.86
CA ARG A 165 21.01 12.65 -6.98
C ARG A 165 22.32 12.77 -6.19
N SER A 166 22.46 12.05 -5.08
CA SER A 166 23.71 12.06 -4.29
C SER A 166 24.87 11.29 -4.93
N GLU A 167 24.59 10.47 -5.96
CA GLU A 167 25.57 9.67 -6.69
C GLU A 167 26.12 10.37 -7.96
N THR A 168 25.48 11.44 -8.43
CA THR A 168 25.89 12.28 -9.57
C THR A 168 26.51 13.59 -9.11
#